data_AF-A0A914NMJ1-F1
#
_entry.id   AF-A0A914NMJ1-F1
#
_cell.length_a   1.000
_cell.length_b   1.000
_cell.length_c   1.000
_cell.angle_alpha   90.00
_cell.angle_beta   90.00
_cell.angle_gamma   90.00
#
_symmetry.space_group_name_H-M   'P 1'
#
loop_
_entity.id
_entity.type
_entity.pdbx_description
1 polymer ?
#
loop_
_entity_poly.entity_id
_entity_poly.type
_entity_poly.pdbx_seq_one_letter_code
_entity_poly.pdbx_strand_id
1 'polypeptide(L)' 'MSLFAKLFRYSKFVELGSVNGQKIVGRIVHRVNDDLYIDFGCKFNAVCKRPKKDSEKYVIGSNVLIRIFDTGNFKN' A
#
# COMPACT_ATOMS: atom_id res chain seq x y z
N MET A 1 12.26 20.36 21.14
CA MET A 1 11.98 19.32 20.13
C MET A 1 12.13 19.96 18.75
N SER A 2 12.94 19.40 17.85
CA SER A 2 13.17 20.00 16.52
C SER A 2 11.90 19.95 15.66
N LEU A 3 11.79 20.84 14.66
CA LEU A 3 10.67 20.85 13.71
C LEU A 3 10.53 19.49 13.00
N PHE A 4 11.65 18.88 12.60
CA PHE A 4 11.67 17.54 12.03
C PHE A 4 11.06 16.50 12.97
N ALA A 5 11.47 16.46 14.23
CA ALA A 5 10.95 15.50 15.20
C ALA A 5 9.44 15.67 15.41
N LYS A 6 8.94 16.92 15.40
CA LYS A 6 7.51 17.21 15.46
C LYS A 6 6.77 16.69 14.24
N LEU A 7 7.23 17.01 13.03
CA LEU A 7 6.60 16.54 11.78
C LEU A 7 6.62 15.01 11.67
N PHE A 8 7.72 14.37 12.03
CA PHE A 8 7.84 12.91 12.00
C PHE A 8 6.86 12.25 12.99
N ARG A 9 6.80 12.73 14.24
CA ARG A 9 5.91 12.21 15.30
C ARG A 9 4.43 12.26 14.92
N TYR A 10 4.01 13.27 14.17
CA TYR A 10 2.62 13.46 13.73
C TYR A 10 2.36 13.02 12.27
N SER A 11 3.33 12.38 11.62
CA SER A 11 3.15 11.87 10.26
C SER A 11 2.24 10.64 10.25
N LYS A 12 1.42 10.50 9.20
CA LYS A 12 0.56 9.32 8.99
C LYS A 12 1.34 8.01 9.01
N PHE A 13 2.59 8.06 8.56
CA PHE A 13 3.50 6.90 8.59
C PHE A 13 3.74 6.40 10.02
N VAL A 14 4.04 7.30 10.97
CA VAL A 14 4.26 6.94 12.37
C VAL A 14 2.94 6.57 13.06
N GLU A 15 1.83 7.21 12.67
CA GLU A 15 0.49 6.91 13.19
C GLU A 15 0.00 5.50 12.82
N LEU A 16 0.38 4.98 11.64
CA LEU A 16 -0.02 3.67 11.13
C LEU A 16 0.49 2.48 11.97
N GLY A 17 1.57 2.67 12.74
CA GLY A 17 2.11 1.65 13.65
C GLY A 17 2.45 0.32 12.95
N SER A 18 2.11 -0.82 13.57
CA SER A 18 2.28 -2.14 12.95
C SER A 18 1.19 -2.38 11.91
N VAL A 19 1.55 -2.24 10.63
CA VAL A 19 0.63 -2.35 9.48
C VAL A 19 0.23 -3.78 9.13
N ASN A 20 0.80 -4.78 9.80
CA ASN A 20 0.58 -6.19 9.47
C ASN A 20 -0.89 -6.59 9.68
N GLY A 21 -1.54 -7.04 8.62
CA GLY A 21 -2.95 -7.43 8.61
C GLY A 21 -3.95 -6.28 8.48
N GLN A 22 -3.50 -5.02 8.49
CA GLN A 22 -4.38 -3.86 8.35
C GLN A 22 -4.86 -3.67 6.90
N LYS A 23 -6.09 -3.17 6.76
CA LYS A 23 -6.68 -2.78 5.48
C LYS A 23 -6.44 -1.30 5.23
N ILE A 24 -5.78 -0.97 4.12
CA ILE A 24 -5.37 0.40 3.79
C ILE A 24 -5.83 0.70 2.36
N VAL A 25 -6.22 1.95 2.12
CA VAL A 25 -6.53 2.42 0.78
C VAL A 25 -5.24 2.80 0.08
N GLY A 26 -5.00 2.22 -1.09
CA GLY A 26 -3.93 2.59 -1.99
C GLY A 26 -4.47 3.02 -3.35
N ARG A 27 -3.58 3.49 -4.22
CA ARG A 27 -3.89 3.91 -5.58
C ARG A 27 -3.01 3.15 -6.57
N ILE A 28 -3.59 2.63 -7.64
CA ILE A 28 -2.83 1.96 -8.69
C ILE A 28 -2.03 3.04 -9.44
N VAL A 29 -0.70 2.97 -9.39
CA VAL A 29 0.20 3.94 -10.03
C VAL A 29 0.85 3.40 -11.29
N HIS A 30 0.97 2.08 -11.42
CA HIS A 30 1.54 1.43 -12.60
C HIS A 30 0.94 0.03 -12.80
N ARG A 31 0.91 -0.44 -14.05
CA ARG A 31 0.45 -1.77 -14.40
C ARG A 31 1.38 -2.39 -15.44
N VAL A 32 1.87 -3.60 -15.14
CA VAL A 32 2.68 -4.42 -16.07
C VAL A 32 1.99 -5.76 -16.23
N ASN A 33 1.44 -6.04 -17.41
CA ASN A 33 0.62 -7.22 -17.65
C ASN A 33 -0.54 -7.31 -16.64
N ASP A 34 -0.49 -8.30 -15.73
CA ASP A 34 -1.44 -8.50 -14.64
C ASP A 34 -0.92 -8.05 -13.28
N ASP A 35 0.28 -7.47 -13.20
CA ASP A 35 0.82 -6.91 -11.96
C ASP A 35 0.40 -5.45 -11.78
N LEU A 36 -0.24 -5.18 -10.65
CA LEU A 36 -0.67 -3.86 -10.22
C LEU A 36 0.31 -3.32 -9.17
N TYR A 37 0.93 -2.19 -9.46
CA TYR A 37 1.75 -1.45 -8.51
C TYR A 37 0.85 -0.43 -7.81
N ILE A 38 0.77 -0.56 -6.49
CA ILE A 38 -0.16 0.19 -5.66
C ILE A 38 0.66 1.03 -4.67
N ASP A 39 0.51 2.35 -4.77
CA ASP A 39 1.05 3.30 -3.80
C ASP A 39 0.04 3.47 -2.66
N PHE A 40 0.54 3.42 -1.42
CA PHE A 40 -0.25 3.57 -0.20
C PHE A 40 0.46 4.50 0.81
N GLY A 41 1.40 5.32 0.34
CA GLY A 41 2.11 6.31 1.16
C GLY A 41 3.34 5.77 1.91
N CYS A 42 3.78 4.55 1.61
CA CYS A 42 5.05 4.00 2.09
C CYS A 42 6.16 4.16 1.07
N LYS A 43 7.40 3.82 1.48
CA LYS A 43 8.60 3.94 0.64
C LYS A 43 8.54 3.10 -0.64
N PHE A 44 7.85 1.95 -0.59
CA PHE A 44 7.76 1.01 -1.69
C PHE A 44 6.30 0.73 -2.02
N ASN A 45 6.03 0.50 -3.30
CA ASN A 45 4.71 0.09 -3.76
C ASN A 45 4.42 -1.36 -3.35
N ALA A 46 3.16 -1.65 -3.06
CA ALA A 46 2.69 -3.02 -2.98
C ALA A 46 2.47 -3.54 -4.41
N VAL A 47 2.83 -4.80 -4.65
CA VAL A 47 2.59 -5.46 -5.93
C VAL A 47 1.59 -6.58 -5.73
N CYS A 48 0.50 -6.55 -6.48
CA CYS A 48 -0.55 -7.56 -6.42
C CYS A 48 -1.00 -7.95 -7.84
N LYS A 49 -1.39 -9.22 -8.01
CA LYS A 49 -2.02 -9.67 -9.25
C LYS A 49 -3.41 -9.05 -9.39
N ARG A 50 -3.75 -8.64 -10.61
CA ARG A 50 -5.06 -8.12 -10.99
C ARG A 50 -6.14 -9.18 -10.73
N PRO A 51 -7.17 -8.87 -9.94
CA PRO A 51 -8.28 -9.79 -9.72
C PRO A 51 -9.00 -10.11 -11.04
N LYS A 52 -9.44 -11.37 -11.19
CA LYS A 52 -10.22 -11.80 -12.37
C LYS A 52 -11.64 -11.23 -12.35
N LYS A 53 -12.21 -11.04 -11.17
CA LYS A 53 -13.53 -10.43 -10.98
C LYS A 53 -13.43 -8.93 -11.21
N ASP A 54 -14.33 -8.38 -12.02
CA ASP A 54 -14.42 -6.95 -12.36
C ASP A 54 -13.06 -6.36 -12.77
N SER A 55 -12.30 -7.15 -13.53
CA SER A 55 -10.90 -6.91 -13.82
C SER A 55 -10.64 -5.59 -14.57
N GLU A 56 -11.67 -5.06 -15.23
CA GLU A 56 -11.74 -3.78 -15.93
C GLU A 56 -11.73 -2.57 -15.00
N LYS A 57 -12.08 -2.72 -13.72
CA LYS A 57 -12.08 -1.63 -12.73
C LYS A 57 -10.68 -1.29 -12.21
N TYR A 58 -9.74 -2.21 -12.37
CA TYR A 58 -8.37 -2.11 -11.87
C TYR A 58 -7.44 -1.43 -12.89
N VAL A 59 -7.71 -0.14 -13.15
CA VAL A 59 -6.92 0.72 -14.03
C VAL A 59 -6.01 1.66 -13.24
N ILE A 60 -5.00 2.22 -13.91
CA ILE A 60 -4.12 3.23 -13.31
C ILE A 60 -4.98 4.41 -12.83
N GLY A 61 -4.71 4.87 -11.61
CA GLY A 61 -5.44 5.93 -10.94
C GLY A 61 -6.58 5.45 -10.03
N SER A 62 -7.04 4.20 -10.15
CA SER A 62 -8.08 3.65 -9.29
C SER A 62 -7.63 3.53 -7.83
N ASN A 63 -8.52 3.90 -6.91
CA ASN A 63 -8.36 3.62 -5.48
C ASN A 63 -8.77 2.17 -5.18
N VAL A 64 -7.94 1.46 -4.43
CA VAL A 64 -8.11 0.05 -4.09
C VAL A 64 -7.88 -0.17 -2.61
N LEU A 65 -8.59 -1.14 -2.03
CA LEU A 65 -8.36 -1.59 -0.68
C LEU A 65 -7.37 -2.75 -0.70
N ILE A 66 -6.22 -2.58 -0.05
CA ILE A 66 -5.20 -3.62 0.10
C ILE A 66 -5.07 -4.04 1.55
N ARG A 67 -4.64 -5.28 1.77
CA ARG A 67 -4.19 -5.75 3.08
C ARG A 67 -2.68 -5.92 3.03
N ILE A 68 -1.97 -5.23 3.92
CA ILE A 68 -0.51 -5.31 3.98
C ILE A 68 -0.12 -6.45 4.90
N PHE A 69 0.82 -7.26 4.44
CA PHE A 69 1.48 -8.27 5.26
C PHE A 69 2.95 -7.94 5.37
N ASP A 70 3.49 -8.03 6.57
CA ASP A 70 4.92 -7.86 6.79
C ASP A 70 5.69 -9.00 6.10
N THR A 71 6.74 -8.64 5.37
CA THR A 71 7.56 -9.57 4.59
C THR A 71 8.34 -10.55 5.49
N GLY A 72 8.47 -10.27 6.79
CA GLY A 72 9.13 -11.15 7.77
C GLY A 72 8.38 -12.45 8.13
N ASN A 73 7.13 -12.64 7.70
CA ASN A 73 6.29 -13.79 8.09
C ASN A 73 5.63 -14.52 6.90
N PHE A 74 6.27 -14.54 5.73
CA PHE A 74 5.93 -15.55 4.71
C PHE A 74 6.42 -16.92 5.20
N LYS A 75 5.62 -17.60 6.03
CA LYS A 75 5.73 -19.05 6.16
C LYS A 75 5.09 -19.66 4.92
N ASN A 76 5.91 -20.41 4.18
CA ASN A 76 5.43 -21.45 3.25
C ASN A 76 4.54 -22.44 4.00
#